data_AF-A0AAN5RHC6-F1
#
_entry.id   AF-A0AAN5RHC6-F1
#
_cell.length_a   1.000
_cell.length_b   1.000
_cell.length_c   1.000
_cell.angle_alpha   90.00
_cell.angle_beta   90.00
_cell.angle_gamma   90.00
#
_symmetry.space_group_name_H-M   'P 1'
#
loop_
_entity.id
_entity.type
_entity.pdbx_description
1 polymer ?
#
loop_
_entity_poly.entity_id
_entity_poly.type
_entity_poly.pdbx_seq_one_letter_code
_entity_poly.pdbx_strand_id
1 'polypeptide(L)' 'MPELTTEVSLNILIRWLQDNIDCGTEIIFDNDEDNTDSAKLLPWTEQARNDVSDLRQLLQQTRTD' A
#
# COMPACT_ATOMS: atom_id res chain seq x y z
N MET A 1 -3.20 6.04 20.87
CA MET A 1 -2.32 5.47 19.82
C MET A 1 -1.86 6.63 18.95
N PRO A 2 -0.58 6.67 18.55
CA PRO A 2 -0.14 7.67 17.58
C PRO A 2 -0.94 7.51 16.28
N GLU A 3 -1.26 8.64 15.64
CA GLU A 3 -1.97 8.66 14.36
C GLU A 3 -1.08 8.08 13.26
N LEU A 4 -1.63 7.15 12.48
CA LEU A 4 -0.92 6.57 11.35
C LEU A 4 -1.07 7.51 10.16
N THR A 5 0.05 7.94 9.58
CA THR A 5 0.01 8.63 8.29
C THR A 5 -0.36 7.63 7.19
N THR A 6 -0.98 8.11 6.10
CA THR A 6 -1.31 7.27 4.94
C THR A 6 -0.10 6.48 4.43
N GLU A 7 1.07 7.12 4.34
CA GLU A 7 2.31 6.46 3.90
C GLU A 7 2.73 5.32 4.86
N VAL A 8 2.62 5.52 6.17
CA VAL A 8 2.93 4.47 7.16
C VAL A 8 1.92 3.34 7.08
N SER A 9 0.62 3.64 6.94
CA SER A 9 -0.42 2.63 6.76
C SER A 9 -0.20 1.78 5.51
N LEU A 10 0.20 2.40 4.39
CA LEU A 10 0.52 1.69 3.16
C LEU A 10 1.77 0.80 3.32
N ASN A 11 2.81 1.26 4.03
CA ASN A 11 3.97 0.42 4.34
C ASN A 11 3.60 -0.81 5.17
N ILE A 12 2.67 -0.68 6.11
CA ILE A 12 2.16 -1.81 6.91
C ILE A 12 1.40 -2.79 6.00
N LEU A 13 0.53 -2.27 5.14
CA LEU A 13 -0.24 -3.10 4.20
C LEU A 13 0.67 -3.86 3.24
N ILE A 14 1.69 -3.20 2.65
CA ILE A 14 2.67 -3.83 1.77
C ILE A 14 3.37 -5.01 2.47
N ARG A 15 3.83 -4.82 3.72
CA ARG A 15 4.46 -5.90 4.49
C ARG A 15 3.52 -7.06 4.72
N TRP A 16 2.27 -6.78 5.10
CA TRP A 16 1.29 -7.82 5.34
C TRP A 16 0.92 -8.59 4.06
N LEU A 17 0.82 -7.92 2.91
CA LEU A 17 0.62 -8.58 1.62
C LEU A 17 1.81 -9.47 1.24
N GLN A 18 3.03 -9.00 1.47
CA GLN A 18 4.23 -9.81 1.24
C GLN A 18 4.27 -11.03 2.15
N ASP A 19 3.96 -10.88 3.44
CA ASP A 19 3.91 -11.99 4.39
C ASP A 19 2.89 -13.05 3.96
N ASN A 20 1.73 -12.63 3.43
CA ASN A 20 0.72 -13.53 2.87
C ASN A 20 1.24 -14.32 1.66
N ILE A 21 2.00 -13.67 0.77
CA ILE A 21 2.63 -14.31 -0.39
C ILE A 21 3.68 -15.32 0.07
N ASP A 22 4.56 -14.90 0.98
CA ASP A 22 5.65 -15.74 1.50
C ASP A 22 5.12 -16.96 2.26
N CYS A 23 3.99 -16.81 2.95
CA CYS A 23 3.29 -17.91 3.63
C CYS A 23 2.41 -18.76 2.70
N GLY A 24 2.23 -18.36 1.43
CA GLY A 24 1.37 -19.06 0.47
C GLY A 24 -0.13 -19.05 0.85
N THR A 25 -0.60 -17.98 1.50
CA THR A 25 -2.01 -17.88 1.91
C THR A 25 -2.92 -17.65 0.70
N GLU A 26 -4.06 -18.31 0.65
CA GLU A 26 -5.06 -18.19 -0.42
C GLU A 26 -6.06 -17.03 -0.17
N ILE A 27 -5.61 -15.93 0.43
CA ILE A 27 -6.46 -14.77 0.71
C ILE A 27 -6.82 -14.07 -0.60
N ILE A 28 -8.12 -13.91 -0.83
CA ILE A 28 -8.69 -13.18 -1.95
C ILE A 28 -9.40 -11.92 -1.41
N PHE A 29 -9.12 -10.79 -2.03
CA PHE A 29 -9.75 -9.50 -1.77
C PHE A 29 -10.89 -9.28 -2.75
N ASP A 30 -11.93 -8.62 -2.27
CA ASP A 30 -13.08 -8.17 -3.07
C ASP A 30 -13.79 -9.29 -3.85
N ASN A 31 -14.30 -10.27 -3.09
CA ASN A 31 -15.18 -11.37 -3.49
C ASN A 31 -15.00 -11.87 -4.95
N ASP A 32 -13.95 -12.67 -5.12
CA ASP A 32 -13.66 -13.71 -6.14
C ASP A 32 -13.87 -13.45 -7.64
N GLU A 33 -14.57 -12.41 -8.09
CA GLU A 33 -14.84 -12.15 -9.51
C GLU A 33 -13.53 -11.99 -10.30
N ASP A 34 -12.57 -11.24 -9.75
CA ASP A 34 -11.25 -11.03 -10.35
C ASP A 34 -10.14 -11.92 -9.74
N ASN A 35 -10.48 -12.73 -8.73
CA ASN A 35 -9.53 -13.47 -7.90
C ASN A 35 -8.33 -12.59 -7.49
N THR A 36 -8.61 -11.40 -6.97
CA THR A 36 -7.57 -10.45 -6.56
C THR A 36 -6.90 -10.97 -5.30
N ASP A 37 -5.79 -11.67 -5.45
CA ASP A 37 -5.00 -12.18 -4.34
C ASP A 37 -3.95 -11.15 -3.88
N SER A 38 -3.17 -11.52 -2.86
CA SER A 38 -2.12 -10.65 -2.32
C SER A 38 -1.04 -10.32 -3.36
N ALA A 39 -0.73 -11.25 -4.28
CA ALA A 39 0.28 -11.04 -5.32
C ALA A 39 -0.20 -10.03 -6.37
N LYS A 40 -1.49 -10.06 -6.73
CA LYS A 40 -2.10 -9.07 -7.62
C LYS A 40 -2.21 -7.70 -6.98
N LEU A 41 -2.53 -7.62 -5.68
CA LEU A 41 -2.76 -6.35 -4.99
C LEU A 41 -1.47 -5.63 -4.58
N LEU A 42 -0.38 -6.37 -4.34
CA LEU A 42 0.91 -5.83 -3.92
C LEU A 42 1.44 -4.69 -4.83
N PRO A 43 1.58 -4.86 -6.16
CA PRO A 43 2.14 -3.81 -7.02
C PRO A 43 1.30 -2.53 -7.04
N TRP A 44 -0.03 -2.64 -6.95
CA TRP A 44 -0.92 -1.48 -6.86
C TRP A 44 -0.75 -0.73 -5.55
N THR A 45 -0.54 -1.46 -4.45
CA THR A 45 -0.31 -0.87 -3.13
C THR A 45 1.05 -0.17 -3.07
N GLU A 46 2.09 -0.76 -3.67
CA GLU A 46 3.41 -0.13 -3.81
C GLU A 46 3.33 1.16 -4.62
N GLN A 47 2.59 1.16 -5.73
CA GLN A 47 2.38 2.36 -6.54
C GLN A 47 1.66 3.46 -5.74
N ALA A 48 0.57 3.12 -5.05
CA ALA A 48 -0.16 4.08 -4.22
C ALA A 48 0.74 4.68 -3.13
N ARG A 49 1.64 3.89 -2.55
CA ARG A 49 2.62 4.35 -1.56
C ARG A 49 3.62 5.35 -2.15
N ASN A 50 4.08 5.12 -3.38
CA ASN A 50 4.95 6.04 -4.10
C ASN A 50 4.21 7.34 -4.45
N ASP A 51 2.98 7.25 -4.97
CA ASP A 51 2.16 8.42 -5.31
C ASP A 51 1.91 9.32 -4.09
N VAL A 52 1.65 8.73 -2.92
CA VAL A 52 1.52 9.47 -1.65
C VAL A 52 2.84 10.15 -1.25
N SER A 53 3.97 9.48 -1.44
CA SER A 53 5.30 10.04 -1.14
C SER A 53 5.61 11.23 -2.06
N ASP A 54 5.35 11.09 -3.36
CA ASP A 54 5.56 12.13 -4.37
C ASP A 54 4.66 13.33 -4.10
N LEU A 55 3.38 13.11 -3.82
CA LEU A 55 2.45 14.18 -3.43
C LEU A 55 2.92 14.91 -2.18
N ARG A 56 3.40 14.18 -1.17
CA ARG A 56 3.93 14.76 0.07
C ARG A 56 5.15 15.63 -0.20
N GLN A 57 6.04 15.23 -1.12
CA GLN A 57 7.21 16.03 -1.52
C GLN A 57 6.79 17.31 -2.26
N LEU A 58 5.87 17.20 -3.23
CA LEU A 58 5.35 18.36 -3.96
C LEU A 58 4.72 19.39 -3.02
N LEU A 59 3.89 18.94 -2.08
CA LEU A 59 3.27 19.83 -1.09
C LEU A 59 4.27 20.52 -0.17
N GLN A 60 5.39 19.86 0.16
CA GLN A 60 6.46 20.47 0.96
C GLN A 60 7.21 21.54 0.18
N GLN A 61 7.49 21.32 -1.11
CA GLN A 61 8.13 22.30 -1.98
C GLN A 61 7.28 23.56 -2.13
N THR A 62 5.98 23.42 -2.40
CA THR A 62 5.06 24.57 -2.52
C THR A 62 4.84 25.35 -1.22
N ARG A 63 5.23 24.79 -0.06
CA ARG A 63 5.14 25.48 1.24
C ARG A 63 6.39 26.31 1.55
N THR A 64 7.50 26.01 0.88
CA THR A 64 8.79 26.68 1.08
C THR A 64 9.01 27.85 0.12
N ASP A 65 8.14 28.03 -0.88
CA ASP A 65 8.05 29.18 -1.78
C ASP A 65 7.07 30.25 -1.26
#